data_AF-A0A7V8Y1L1-F1
#
_entry.id   AF-A0A7V8Y1L1-F1
#
_cell.length_a   1.000
_cell.length_b   1.000
_cell.length_c   1.000
_cell.angle_alpha   90.00
_cell.angle_beta   90.00
_cell.angle_gamma   90.00
#
_symmetry.space_group_name_H-M   'P 1'
#
loop_
_entity.id
_entity.type
_entity.pdbx_description
1 polymer ?
#
loop_
_entity_poly.entity_id
_entity_poly.type
_entity_poly.pdbx_seq_one_letter_code
_entity_poly.pdbx_strand_id
1 'polypeptide(L)' 'MRVLPYGPSALLVELDSVDQVRAVHSALREAYRAGRLPDVVELVPAARTVLVAVRPGSSDLHAARAELSA' A
#
# COMPACT_ATOMS: atom_id res chain seq x y z
N MET A 1 -1.36 3.14 -12.80
CA MET A 1 -1.34 2.46 -11.48
C MET A 1 -2.19 1.19 -11.51
N ARG A 2 -1.62 0.05 -11.12
CA ARG A 2 -2.30 -1.25 -10.99
C ARG A 2 -2.10 -1.77 -9.57
N VAL A 3 -3.16 -2.32 -8.95
CA VAL A 3 -3.09 -2.91 -7.61
C VAL A 3 -3.34 -4.40 -7.73
N LEU A 4 -2.33 -5.20 -7.41
CA LEU A 4 -2.33 -6.64 -7.57
C LEU A 4 -2.31 -7.34 -6.19
N PRO A 5 -2.98 -8.50 -6.04
CA PRO A 5 -2.78 -9.33 -4.87
C PRO A 5 -1.33 -9.86 -4.82
N TYR A 6 -0.74 -9.88 -3.62
CA TYR A 6 0.59 -10.44 -3.37
C TYR A 6 0.51 -11.45 -2.21
N GLY A 7 -0.03 -12.64 -2.49
CA GLY A 7 -0.39 -13.59 -1.46
C GLY A 7 -1.62 -13.15 -0.63
N PRO A 8 -1.88 -13.79 0.51
CA PRO A 8 -3.13 -13.60 1.27
C PRO A 8 -3.16 -12.31 2.13
N SER A 9 -1.99 -11.72 2.40
CA SER A 9 -1.84 -10.63 3.38
C SER A 9 -1.07 -9.43 2.83
N ALA A 10 -0.97 -9.29 1.51
CA ALA A 10 -0.31 -8.14 0.91
C ALA A 10 -0.88 -7.75 -0.46
N LEU A 11 -0.60 -6.51 -0.85
CA LEU A 11 -0.84 -5.95 -2.17
C LEU A 11 0.48 -5.45 -2.77
N LEU A 12 0.63 -5.60 -4.08
CA LEU A 12 1.67 -4.96 -4.86
C LEU A 12 1.06 -3.89 -5.75
N VAL A 13 1.51 -2.65 -5.57
CA VAL A 13 1.09 -1.50 -6.38
C VAL A 13 2.13 -1.26 -7.46
N GLU A 14 1.77 -1.42 -8.74
CA GLU A 14 2.64 -1.13 -9.89
C GLU A 14 2.41 0.28 -10.41
N LEU A 15 3.51 0.99 -10.67
CA LEU A 15 3.56 2.42 -10.96
C LEU A 15 4.50 2.73 -12.14
N ASP A 16 4.24 3.83 -12.83
CA ASP A 16 4.88 4.18 -14.10
C ASP A 16 6.16 5.02 -13.90
N SER A 17 6.43 5.49 -12.68
CA SER A 17 7.64 6.26 -12.35
C SER A 17 8.02 6.17 -10.88
N VAL A 18 9.29 6.51 -10.59
CA VAL A 18 9.80 6.59 -9.22
C VAL A 18 9.14 7.73 -8.43
N ASP A 19 8.67 8.79 -9.10
CA ASP A 19 7.95 9.89 -8.44
C ASP A 19 6.56 9.46 -8.02
N GLN A 20 5.88 8.63 -8.83
CA GLN A 20 4.64 7.98 -8.41
C GLN A 20 4.86 7.05 -7.21
N VAL A 21 5.96 6.27 -7.19
CA VAL A 21 6.32 5.43 -6.03
C VAL A 21 6.44 6.29 -4.77
N ARG A 22 7.15 7.42 -4.85
CA ARG A 22 7.30 8.34 -3.71
C ARG A 22 5.97 8.91 -3.25
N ALA A 23 5.13 9.36 -4.18
CA ALA A 23 3.82 9.94 -3.86
C ALA A 23 2.91 8.91 -3.17
N VAL A 24 2.79 7.71 -3.75
CA VAL A 24 1.96 6.62 -3.20
C VAL A 24 2.48 6.17 -1.84
N HIS A 25 3.79 5.98 -1.69
CA HIS A 25 4.38 5.59 -0.42
C HIS A 25 4.15 6.66 0.66
N SER A 26 4.22 7.95 0.33
CA SER A 26 3.93 9.04 1.27
C SER A 26 2.47 9.02 1.71
N ALA A 27 1.53 8.90 0.77
CA ALA A 27 0.09 8.87 1.05
C ALA A 27 -0.29 7.70 1.97
N LEU A 28 0.21 6.49 1.68
CA LEU A 28 0.00 5.31 2.52
C LEU A 28 0.62 5.48 3.92
N ARG A 29 1.80 6.12 4.00
CA ARG A 29 2.45 6.38 5.29
C ARG A 29 1.67 7.39 6.13
N GLU A 30 1.07 8.39 5.49
CA GLU A 30 0.17 9.34 6.15
C GLU A 30 -1.12 8.68 6.63
N ALA A 31 -1.73 7.81 5.81
CA ALA A 31 -2.89 7.01 6.21
C ALA A 31 -2.59 6.10 7.40
N TYR A 32 -1.42 5.44 7.40
CA TYR A 32 -0.92 4.66 8.54
C TYR A 32 -0.78 5.54 9.80
N ARG A 33 -0.11 6.70 9.70
CA ARG A 33 0.06 7.63 10.83
C ARG A 33 -1.26 8.17 11.36
N ALA A 34 -2.26 8.34 10.49
CA ALA A 34 -3.61 8.76 10.87
C ALA A 34 -4.46 7.60 11.44
N GLY A 35 -3.90 6.39 11.57
CA GLY A 35 -4.61 5.23 12.13
C GLY A 35 -5.63 4.60 11.19
N ARG A 36 -5.63 4.96 9.89
CA ARG A 36 -6.55 4.39 8.90
C ARG A 36 -6.13 3.02 8.37
N LEU A 37 -4.86 2.65 8.60
CA LEU A 37 -4.27 1.37 8.21
C LEU A 37 -3.56 0.71 9.41
N PRO A 38 -4.28 0.43 10.52
CA PRO A 38 -3.68 0.03 11.80
C PRO A 38 -2.91 -1.30 11.76
N ASP A 39 -3.25 -2.20 10.84
CA ASP A 39 -2.65 -3.55 10.72
C ASP A 39 -1.55 -3.64 9.66
N VAL A 40 -1.20 -2.53 8.99
CA VAL A 40 -0.04 -2.51 8.08
C VAL A 40 1.23 -2.77 8.86
N VAL A 41 1.95 -3.83 8.45
CA VAL A 41 3.22 -4.25 9.05
C VAL A 41 4.42 -3.82 8.22
N GLU A 42 4.26 -3.71 6.90
CA GLU A 42 5.31 -3.24 6.00
C GLU A 42 4.76 -2.36 4.88
N LEU A 43 5.50 -1.27 4.60
CA LEU A 43 5.36 -0.44 3.42
C LEU A 43 6.73 -0.33 2.75
N VAL A 44 6.92 -1.04 1.64
CA VAL A 44 8.22 -1.14 0.99
C VAL A 44 8.18 -0.50 -0.40
N PRO A 45 8.82 0.67 -0.59
CA PRO A 45 9.00 1.25 -1.92
C PRO A 45 10.14 0.55 -2.68
N ALA A 46 9.95 0.35 -3.98
CA ALA A 46 10.97 -0.15 -4.91
C ALA A 46 11.13 0.78 -6.12
N ALA A 47 11.70 0.29 -7.23
CA ALA A 47 11.92 1.12 -8.41
C ALA A 47 10.61 1.57 -9.09
N ARG A 48 9.63 0.67 -9.18
CA ARG A 48 8.32 0.89 -9.86
C ARG A 48 7.15 0.27 -9.12
N THR A 49 7.35 -0.09 -7.86
CA THR A 49 6.32 -0.71 -7.04
C THR A 49 6.33 -0.19 -5.61
N VAL A 50 5.19 -0.35 -4.94
CA VAL A 50 5.08 -0.28 -3.48
C VAL A 50 4.42 -1.57 -3.01
N LEU A 51 5.07 -2.31 -2.11
CA LEU A 51 4.46 -3.42 -1.39
C LEU A 51 3.74 -2.87 -0.16
N VAL A 52 2.52 -3.33 0.08
CA VAL A 52 1.76 -3.11 1.31
C VAL A 52 1.48 -4.47 1.93
N ALA A 53 2.07 -4.77 3.08
CA ALA A 53 1.79 -5.99 3.82
C ALA A 53 1.03 -5.65 5.11
N VAL A 54 0.04 -6.47 5.44
CA VAL A 54 -0.77 -6.34 6.65
C VAL A 54 -0.68 -7.61 7.49
N ARG A 55 -1.12 -7.52 8.74
CA ARG A 55 -1.33 -8.69 9.58
C ARG A 55 -2.27 -9.70 8.90
N PRO A 56 -1.98 -11.02 8.92
CA PRO A 56 -2.87 -12.02 8.36
C PRO A 56 -4.30 -11.92 8.91
N GLY A 57 -5.29 -12.00 8.02
CA GLY A 57 -6.72 -11.89 8.37
C GLY A 57 -7.23 -10.45 8.52
N SER A 58 -6.39 -9.44 8.35
CA SER A 58 -6.81 -8.03 8.41
C SER A 58 -7.63 -7.60 7.19
N SER A 59 -8.59 -6.71 7.40
CA SER A 59 -9.33 -6.01 6.35
C SER A 59 -8.56 -4.84 5.72
N ASP A 60 -7.38 -4.50 6.23
CA ASP A 60 -6.63 -3.31 5.80
C ASP A 60 -6.18 -3.37 4.35
N LEU A 61 -6.13 -4.54 3.70
CA LEU A 61 -5.92 -4.61 2.25
C LEU A 61 -7.04 -3.88 1.48
N HIS A 62 -8.28 -3.96 1.97
CA HIS A 62 -9.39 -3.23 1.37
C HIS A 62 -9.27 -1.72 1.61
N ALA A 63 -8.94 -1.32 2.84
CA ALA A 63 -8.71 0.09 3.19
C ALA A 63 -7.55 0.69 2.39
N ALA A 64 -6.42 -0.01 2.28
CA ALA A 64 -5.27 0.42 1.48
C ALA A 64 -5.65 0.59 0.01
N ARG A 65 -6.48 -0.29 -0.55
CA ARG A 65 -6.96 -0.14 -1.93
C ARG A 65 -7.88 1.07 -2.11
N ALA A 66 -8.67 1.42 -1.09
CA ALA A 66 -9.49 2.63 -1.10
C ALA A 66 -8.64 3.90 -1.08
N GLU A 67 -7.59 3.96 -0.24
CA GLU A 67 -6.64 5.08 -0.19
C GLU A 67 -5.91 5.28 -1.54
N LEU A 68 -5.67 4.21 -2.29
CA LEU A 68 -5.05 4.27 -3.62
C LEU A 68 -6.03 4.67 -4.73
N SER A 69 -7.32 4.74 -4.46
CA SER A 69 -8.35 5.09 -5.45
C SER A 69 -8.90 6.51 -5.27
N ALA A 70 -8.46 7.21 -4.23
CA ALA A 70 -8.84 8.58 -3.88
C ALA A 70 -7.89 9.62 -4.52
#